data_AF-A0A649YD84-F1
#
_entry.id   AF-A0A649YD84-F1
#
_cell.length_a   1.000
_cell.length_b   1.000
_cell.length_c   1.000
_cell.angle_alpha   90.00
_cell.angle_beta   90.00
_cell.angle_gamma   90.00
#
_symmetry.space_group_name_H-M   'P 1'
#
loop_
_entity.id
_entity.type
_entity.pdbx_description
1 polymer ?
#
loop_
_entity_poly.entity_id
_entity_poly.type
_entity_poly.pdbx_seq_one_letter_code
_entity_poly.pdbx_strand_id
1 'polypeptide(L)'
;GSGWTFYPPLSSVDYSGWGVDFLMFSLHMAGVSSVLGSLNFICTICSVLDWDSVSSFSIIVWAYLFTSILLILSLPVLAAGITMLLFDRNFSSSFFDPLGGGDPVLFQHIFWFFGHPEVYVLILPGFGVVSHICMSLTNNDSLFGYFGMVFAMGAIVCLGSVVWAHHMFMVGLDVHTA
;
A
#
# COMPACT_ATOMS: atom_id res chain seq x y z
N GLY A 1 -11.10 21.11 1.45
CA GLY A 1 -10.90 19.65 1.49
C GLY A 1 -9.42 19.37 1.71
N SER A 2 -9.08 18.42 2.58
CA SER A 2 -7.70 18.13 3.04
C SER A 2 -6.83 17.35 2.04
N GLY A 3 -7.29 17.20 0.80
CA GLY A 3 -6.71 16.25 -0.16
C GLY A 3 -6.97 14.78 0.23
N TRP A 4 -6.57 13.85 -0.63
CA TRP A 4 -6.65 12.41 -0.37
C TRP A 4 -5.59 11.92 0.63
N THR A 5 -4.61 12.76 0.94
CA THR A 5 -3.51 12.45 1.85
C THR A 5 -3.77 12.88 3.30
N PHE A 6 -4.78 13.71 3.58
CA PHE A 6 -5.16 14.09 4.95
C PHE A 6 -4.05 14.78 5.77
N TYR A 7 -3.16 15.55 5.14
CA TYR A 7 -2.04 16.13 5.88
C TYR A 7 -2.47 17.08 7.00
N PRO A 8 -2.03 16.85 8.25
CA PRO A 8 -2.08 17.88 9.28
C PRO A 8 -1.13 19.04 8.90
N PRO A 9 -1.44 20.29 9.28
CA PRO A 9 -2.59 20.69 10.10
C PRO A 9 -3.90 20.86 9.31
N LEU A 10 -3.91 20.79 7.97
CA LEU A 10 -5.12 21.06 7.18
C LEU A 10 -6.26 20.05 7.42
N SER A 11 -5.93 18.86 7.91
CA SER A 11 -6.90 17.86 8.37
C SER A 11 -7.28 18.01 9.84
N SER A 12 -6.84 19.05 10.57
CA SER A 12 -7.28 19.32 11.94
C SER A 12 -8.71 19.89 11.97
N VAL A 13 -9.31 19.95 13.17
CA VAL A 13 -10.67 20.45 13.39
C VAL A 13 -10.81 21.93 13.01
N ASP A 14 -9.73 22.71 13.11
CA ASP A 14 -9.74 24.15 12.79
C ASP A 14 -9.99 24.42 11.29
N TYR A 15 -9.56 23.50 10.42
CA TYR A 15 -9.61 23.65 8.97
C TYR A 15 -10.59 22.68 8.29
N SER A 16 -11.08 21.66 9.01
CA SER A 16 -11.91 20.61 8.43
C SER A 16 -12.95 20.05 9.40
N GLY A 17 -14.19 19.91 8.91
CA GLY A 17 -15.31 19.37 9.69
C GLY A 17 -15.33 17.84 9.78
N TRP A 18 -16.44 17.33 10.33
CA TRP A 18 -16.70 15.91 10.61
C TRP A 18 -16.61 14.96 9.41
N GLY A 19 -16.67 15.49 8.17
CA GLY A 19 -16.49 14.69 6.96
C GLY A 19 -15.14 13.98 6.88
N VAL A 20 -14.09 14.57 7.46
CA VAL A 20 -12.76 13.93 7.53
C VAL A 20 -12.78 12.73 8.47
N ASP A 21 -13.51 12.81 9.58
CA ASP A 21 -13.66 11.68 10.53
C ASP A 21 -14.38 10.50 9.87
N PHE A 22 -15.50 10.76 9.17
CA PHE A 22 -16.22 9.72 8.44
C PHE A 22 -15.36 9.08 7.35
N LEU A 23 -14.55 9.88 6.63
CA LEU A 23 -13.64 9.37 5.61
C LEU A 23 -12.56 8.47 6.24
N MET A 24 -11.95 8.87 7.35
CA MET A 24 -10.99 8.02 8.08
C MET A 24 -11.64 6.71 8.58
N PHE A 25 -12.86 6.75 9.13
CA PHE A 25 -13.58 5.52 9.48
C PHE A 25 -13.88 4.64 8.27
N SER A 26 -14.24 5.23 7.13
CA SER A 26 -14.45 4.47 5.89
C SER A 26 -13.18 3.76 5.42
N LEU A 27 -12.02 4.40 5.56
CA LEU A 27 -10.72 3.83 5.23
C LEU A 27 -10.32 2.70 6.19
N HIS A 28 -10.65 2.79 7.48
CA HIS A 28 -10.50 1.65 8.40
C HIS A 28 -11.31 0.44 7.95
N MET A 29 -12.59 0.64 7.62
CA MET A 29 -13.45 -0.45 7.17
C MET A 29 -12.96 -1.07 5.85
N ALA A 30 -12.55 -0.23 4.89
CA ALA A 30 -11.92 -0.69 3.66
C ALA A 30 -10.62 -1.47 3.94
N GLY A 31 -9.77 -0.97 4.84
CA GLY A 31 -8.53 -1.61 5.25
C GLY A 31 -8.76 -2.99 5.88
N VAL A 32 -9.73 -3.12 6.79
CA VAL A 32 -10.12 -4.42 7.38
C VAL A 32 -10.57 -5.40 6.30
N SER A 33 -11.41 -4.96 5.36
CA SER A 33 -11.86 -5.79 4.23
C SER A 33 -10.68 -6.27 3.39
N SER A 34 -9.75 -5.38 3.05
CA SER A 34 -8.57 -5.71 2.25
C SER A 34 -7.63 -6.66 2.97
N VAL A 35 -7.36 -6.47 4.26
CA VAL A 35 -6.52 -7.39 5.07
C VAL A 35 -7.12 -8.80 5.11
N LEU A 36 -8.42 -8.92 5.37
CA LEU A 36 -9.11 -10.22 5.38
C LEU A 36 -9.08 -10.87 4.00
N GLY A 37 -9.28 -10.09 2.93
CA GLY A 37 -9.13 -10.55 1.55
C GLY A 37 -7.73 -11.06 1.23
N SER A 38 -6.69 -10.32 1.66
CA SER A 38 -5.29 -10.71 1.48
C SER A 38 -4.93 -12.00 2.21
N LEU A 39 -5.39 -12.16 3.47
CA LEU A 39 -5.21 -13.42 4.20
C LEU A 39 -5.88 -14.59 3.45
N ASN A 40 -7.10 -14.39 2.96
CA ASN A 40 -7.81 -15.40 2.20
C ASN A 40 -7.05 -15.79 0.91
N PHE A 41 -6.57 -14.81 0.13
CA PHE A 41 -5.78 -15.08 -1.07
C PHE A 41 -4.48 -15.83 -0.75
N ILE A 42 -3.73 -15.39 0.26
CA ILE A 42 -2.48 -16.04 0.67
C ILE A 42 -2.76 -17.49 1.09
N CYS A 43 -3.72 -17.71 1.98
CA CYS A 43 -4.07 -19.07 2.44
C CYS A 43 -4.52 -19.95 1.26
N THR A 44 -5.39 -19.42 0.38
CA THR A 44 -5.89 -20.15 -0.78
C THR A 44 -4.75 -20.56 -1.70
N ILE A 45 -3.91 -19.61 -2.12
CA ILE A 45 -2.80 -19.86 -3.04
C ILE A 45 -1.79 -20.83 -2.41
N CYS A 46 -1.36 -20.58 -1.16
CA CYS A 46 -0.38 -21.44 -0.49
C CYS A 46 -0.89 -22.86 -0.21
N SER A 47 -2.22 -23.06 -0.08
CA SER A 47 -2.79 -24.40 0.11
C SER A 47 -2.77 -25.29 -1.13
N VAL A 48 -2.66 -24.69 -2.32
CA VAL A 48 -2.57 -25.40 -3.60
C VAL A 48 -1.18 -25.32 -4.22
N LEU A 49 -0.30 -24.47 -3.68
CA LEU A 49 1.05 -24.29 -4.18
C LEU A 49 1.93 -25.48 -3.76
N ASP A 50 2.19 -26.36 -4.72
CA ASP A 50 3.15 -27.47 -4.56
C ASP A 50 4.41 -27.23 -5.39
N TRP A 51 5.56 -27.70 -4.91
CA TRP A 51 6.88 -27.50 -5.52
C TRP A 51 6.94 -27.97 -6.98
N ASP A 52 6.25 -29.06 -7.29
CA ASP A 52 6.18 -29.64 -8.63
C ASP A 52 5.38 -28.78 -9.62
N SER A 53 4.56 -27.84 -9.12
CA SER A 53 3.64 -27.01 -9.90
C SER A 53 4.02 -25.53 -9.97
N VAL A 54 5.07 -25.09 -9.28
CA VAL A 54 5.51 -23.66 -9.25
C VAL A 54 5.72 -23.07 -10.65
N SER A 55 6.23 -23.87 -11.58
CA SER A 55 6.44 -23.49 -12.98
C SER A 55 5.17 -23.44 -13.84
N SER A 56 4.06 -24.03 -13.37
CA SER A 56 2.79 -24.12 -14.09
C SER A 56 1.70 -23.18 -13.56
N PHE A 57 1.96 -22.50 -12.44
CA PHE A 57 1.03 -21.48 -11.93
C PHE A 57 0.86 -20.32 -12.92
N SER A 58 -0.37 -19.85 -13.02
CA SER A 58 -0.68 -18.68 -13.83
C SER A 58 -0.02 -17.42 -13.26
N ILE A 59 0.57 -16.57 -14.11
CA ILE A 59 1.30 -15.37 -13.68
C ILE A 59 0.42 -14.39 -12.87
N ILE A 60 -0.90 -14.39 -13.13
CA ILE A 60 -1.86 -13.58 -12.38
C ILE A 60 -1.99 -14.03 -10.93
N VAL A 61 -1.80 -15.33 -10.65
CA VAL A 61 -1.84 -15.86 -9.28
C VAL A 61 -0.64 -15.35 -8.49
N TRP A 62 0.55 -15.29 -9.10
CA TRP A 62 1.72 -14.63 -8.50
C TRP A 62 1.46 -13.15 -8.23
N ALA A 63 0.87 -12.43 -9.19
CA ALA A 63 0.51 -11.03 -9.00
C ALA A 63 -0.42 -10.83 -7.79
N TYR A 64 -1.48 -11.64 -7.65
CA TYR A 64 -2.38 -11.58 -6.49
C TYR A 64 -1.71 -11.97 -5.18
N LEU A 65 -0.80 -12.96 -5.18
CA LEU A 65 -0.03 -13.34 -4.00
C LEU A 65 0.83 -12.17 -3.53
N PHE A 66 1.59 -11.56 -4.44
CA PHE A 66 2.45 -10.41 -4.16
C PHE A 66 1.68 -9.17 -3.71
N THR A 67 0.56 -8.86 -4.37
CA THR A 67 -0.37 -7.81 -3.92
C THR A 67 -0.88 -8.07 -2.50
N SER A 68 -1.23 -9.32 -2.18
CA SER A 68 -1.74 -9.68 -0.85
C SER A 68 -0.67 -9.53 0.24
N ILE A 69 0.59 -9.87 -0.06
CA ILE A 69 1.71 -9.66 0.85
C ILE A 69 1.92 -8.17 1.13
N LEU A 70 1.90 -7.33 0.08
CA LEU A 70 2.04 -5.88 0.25
C LEU A 70 0.92 -5.29 1.10
N LEU A 71 -0.33 -5.69 0.87
CA LEU A 71 -1.48 -5.21 1.64
C LEU A 71 -1.38 -5.55 3.14
N ILE A 72 -0.92 -6.76 3.49
CA ILE A 72 -0.69 -7.15 4.89
C ILE A 72 0.39 -6.29 5.53
N LEU A 73 1.44 -5.92 4.78
CA LEU A 73 2.55 -5.12 5.28
C LEU A 73 2.17 -3.63 5.41
N SER A 74 1.45 -3.07 4.44
CA SER A 74 1.27 -1.61 4.33
C SER A 74 0.01 -1.09 5.04
N LEU A 75 -1.11 -1.81 5.01
CA LEU A 75 -2.38 -1.33 5.56
C LEU A 75 -2.38 -1.07 7.08
N PRO A 76 -1.72 -1.89 7.93
CA PRO A 76 -1.63 -1.59 9.35
C PRO A 76 -0.97 -0.24 9.63
N VAL A 77 -0.02 0.19 8.79
CA VAL A 77 0.67 1.47 8.93
C VAL A 77 -0.26 2.63 8.62
N LEU A 78 -1.06 2.54 7.55
CA LEU A 78 -2.11 3.53 7.29
C LEU A 78 -3.08 3.61 8.47
N ALA A 79 -3.63 2.47 8.91
CA ALA A 79 -4.60 2.41 9.98
C ALA A 79 -4.08 3.07 11.27
N ALA A 80 -2.82 2.84 11.62
CA ALA A 80 -2.16 3.51 12.74
C ALA A 80 -2.10 5.04 12.54
N GLY A 81 -1.67 5.49 11.36
CA GLY A 81 -1.60 6.91 11.00
C GLY A 81 -2.94 7.65 11.13
N ILE A 82 -3.99 7.09 10.52
CA ILE A 82 -5.32 7.71 10.54
C ILE A 82 -6.02 7.55 11.92
N THR A 83 -5.68 6.53 12.71
CA THR A 83 -6.11 6.44 14.11
C THR A 83 -5.46 7.53 14.95
N MET A 84 -4.15 7.74 14.84
CA MET A 84 -3.46 8.83 15.54
C MET A 84 -4.05 10.19 15.16
N LEU A 85 -4.39 10.41 13.89
CA LEU A 85 -5.01 11.65 13.44
C LEU A 85 -6.44 11.83 13.98
N LEU A 86 -7.22 10.74 14.08
CA LEU A 86 -8.52 10.78 14.77
C LEU A 86 -8.37 11.14 16.25
N PHE A 87 -7.32 10.68 16.91
CA PHE A 87 -7.02 11.02 18.30
C PHE A 87 -6.63 12.50 18.45
N ASP A 88 -5.80 13.04 17.56
CA ASP A 88 -5.46 14.47 17.58
C ASP A 88 -6.70 15.34 17.36
N ARG A 89 -7.62 14.90 16.50
CA ARG A 89 -8.86 15.62 16.22
C ARG A 89 -9.90 15.55 17.35
N ASN A 90 -10.05 14.39 18.00
CA ASN A 90 -11.23 14.11 18.84
C ASN A 90 -10.93 13.79 20.31
N PHE A 91 -9.68 13.49 20.65
CA PHE A 91 -9.29 12.97 21.97
C PHE A 91 -8.13 13.75 22.61
N SER A 92 -7.83 14.95 22.10
CA SER A 92 -6.83 15.87 22.65
C SER A 92 -5.42 15.29 22.76
N SER A 93 -5.04 14.36 21.88
CA SER A 93 -3.64 14.01 21.68
C SER A 93 -2.93 15.03 20.79
N SER A 94 -1.61 14.89 20.68
CA SER A 94 -0.77 15.77 19.87
C SER A 94 0.34 14.99 19.16
N PHE A 95 -0.03 13.93 18.43
CA PHE A 95 0.92 13.16 17.62
C PHE A 95 1.54 14.02 16.51
N PHE A 96 0.73 14.86 15.86
CA PHE A 96 1.09 15.64 14.69
C PHE A 96 0.93 17.15 14.87
N ASP A 97 0.42 17.61 16.01
CA ASP A 97 0.29 19.04 16.32
C ASP A 97 1.57 19.62 16.96
N PRO A 98 2.30 20.53 16.30
CA PRO A 98 3.49 21.17 16.86
C PRO A 98 3.25 21.93 18.17
N LEU A 99 2.03 22.45 18.41
CA LEU A 99 1.72 23.18 19.64
C LEU A 99 1.75 22.25 20.87
N GLY A 100 1.46 20.97 20.67
CA GLY A 100 1.60 19.92 21.68
C GLY A 100 2.89 19.10 21.55
N GLY A 101 3.86 19.56 20.73
CA GLY A 101 5.14 18.88 20.51
C GLY A 101 5.14 17.74 19.48
N GLY A 102 4.05 17.56 18.74
CA GLY A 102 3.96 16.62 17.63
C GLY A 102 4.63 17.12 16.34
N ASP A 103 4.68 16.25 15.33
CA ASP A 103 5.32 16.57 14.04
C ASP A 103 4.41 16.20 12.85
N PRO A 104 3.95 17.15 12.04
CA PRO A 104 3.22 16.88 10.80
C PRO A 104 4.01 16.05 9.78
N VAL A 105 5.34 16.12 9.78
CA VAL A 105 6.21 15.33 8.87
C VAL A 105 6.20 13.85 9.25
N LEU A 106 6.02 13.52 10.52
CA LEU A 106 5.80 12.13 10.97
C LEU A 106 4.57 11.52 10.28
N PHE A 107 3.47 12.26 10.17
CA PHE A 107 2.28 11.78 9.45
C PHE A 107 2.61 11.51 7.97
N GLN A 108 3.41 12.35 7.32
CA GLN A 108 3.82 12.12 5.93
C GLN A 108 4.65 10.85 5.79
N HIS A 109 5.58 10.57 6.71
CA HIS A 109 6.34 9.31 6.69
C HIS A 109 5.43 8.09 6.80
N ILE A 110 4.49 8.11 7.75
CA ILE A 110 3.53 7.00 7.97
C ILE A 110 2.64 6.83 6.73
N PHE A 111 2.08 7.93 6.23
CA PHE A 111 1.20 7.91 5.08
C PHE A 111 1.90 7.38 3.84
N TRP A 112 3.12 7.84 3.54
CA TRP A 112 3.82 7.42 2.33
C TRP A 112 4.44 6.03 2.44
N PHE A 113 4.81 5.59 3.65
CA PHE A 113 5.19 4.20 3.86
C PHE A 113 4.06 3.25 3.45
N PHE A 114 2.80 3.64 3.64
CA PHE A 114 1.65 2.95 3.04
C PHE A 114 1.49 3.30 1.54
N GLY A 115 1.45 4.59 1.21
CA GLY A 115 0.94 5.09 -0.06
C GLY A 115 1.81 4.68 -1.25
N HIS A 116 3.11 4.46 -1.04
CA HIS A 116 3.96 3.99 -2.13
C HIS A 116 3.80 2.48 -2.42
N PRO A 117 3.82 1.57 -1.44
CA PRO A 117 3.33 0.20 -1.63
C PRO A 117 1.93 0.10 -2.25
N GLU A 118 1.00 1.00 -1.88
CA GLU A 118 -0.37 0.97 -2.39
C GLU A 118 -0.44 1.17 -3.92
N VAL A 119 0.40 2.05 -4.49
CA VAL A 119 0.42 2.18 -5.96
C VAL A 119 0.95 0.91 -6.64
N TYR A 120 1.79 0.11 -5.96
CA TYR A 120 2.21 -1.20 -6.47
C TYR A 120 1.13 -2.27 -6.33
N VAL A 121 0.35 -2.23 -5.24
CA VAL A 121 -0.86 -3.06 -5.06
C VAL A 121 -1.80 -2.90 -6.25
N LEU A 122 -1.97 -1.67 -6.74
CA LEU A 122 -2.82 -1.37 -7.90
C LEU A 122 -2.24 -1.89 -9.23
N ILE A 123 -0.92 -1.82 -9.44
CA ILE A 123 -0.32 -2.14 -10.75
C ILE A 123 0.04 -3.62 -10.93
N LEU A 124 0.38 -4.35 -9.85
CA LEU A 124 0.82 -5.75 -9.93
C LEU A 124 -0.22 -6.67 -10.61
N PRO A 125 -1.54 -6.63 -10.25
CA PRO A 125 -2.55 -7.40 -10.96
C PRO A 125 -2.67 -6.97 -12.43
N GLY A 126 -2.45 -5.68 -12.72
CA GLY A 126 -2.38 -5.15 -14.07
C GLY A 126 -1.29 -5.82 -14.90
N PHE A 127 -0.09 -6.02 -14.33
CA PHE A 127 0.97 -6.79 -15.00
C PHE A 127 0.54 -8.23 -15.28
N GLY A 128 -0.09 -8.90 -14.31
CA GLY A 128 -0.60 -10.26 -14.51
C GLY A 128 -1.63 -10.36 -15.65
N VAL A 129 -2.58 -9.43 -15.70
CA VAL A 129 -3.62 -9.38 -16.74
C VAL A 129 -3.02 -9.08 -18.11
N VAL A 130 -2.17 -8.06 -18.22
CA VAL A 130 -1.52 -7.69 -19.50
C VAL A 130 -0.69 -8.84 -20.04
N SER A 131 0.04 -9.56 -19.18
CA SER A 131 0.81 -10.74 -19.58
C SER A 131 -0.06 -11.81 -20.22
N HIS A 132 -1.23 -12.11 -19.64
CA HIS A 132 -2.19 -13.05 -20.23
C HIS A 132 -2.75 -12.57 -21.57
N ILE A 133 -3.10 -11.29 -21.67
CA ILE A 133 -3.59 -10.69 -22.91
C ILE A 133 -2.51 -10.82 -24.00
N CYS A 134 -1.27 -10.47 -23.70
CA CYS A 134 -0.16 -10.59 -24.66
C CYS A 134 0.07 -12.04 -25.09
N MET A 135 0.08 -12.99 -24.15
CA MET A 135 0.21 -14.43 -24.46
C MET A 135 -0.90 -14.90 -25.40
N SER A 136 -2.15 -14.52 -25.12
CA SER A 136 -3.31 -14.88 -25.94
C SER A 136 -3.26 -14.24 -27.32
N LEU A 137 -2.96 -12.95 -27.43
CA LEU A 137 -2.89 -12.24 -28.72
C LEU A 137 -1.75 -12.72 -29.61
N THR A 138 -0.67 -13.23 -29.01
CA THR A 138 0.48 -13.78 -29.74
C THR A 138 0.34 -15.27 -30.06
N ASN A 139 -0.73 -15.93 -29.60
CA ASN A 139 -0.94 -17.38 -29.72
C ASN A 139 0.25 -18.20 -29.22
N ASN A 140 0.89 -17.75 -28.13
CA ASN A 140 1.98 -18.47 -27.50
C ASN A 140 1.44 -19.43 -26.42
N ASP A 141 2.02 -20.63 -26.33
CA ASP A 141 1.67 -21.62 -25.31
C ASP A 141 2.19 -21.25 -23.91
N SER A 142 3.11 -20.29 -23.82
CA SER A 142 3.70 -19.84 -22.56
C SER A 142 4.19 -18.40 -22.62
N LEU A 143 4.38 -17.80 -21.43
CA LEU A 143 4.95 -16.48 -21.29
C LEU A 143 6.46 -16.50 -21.52
N PHE A 144 6.94 -15.59 -22.36
CA PHE A 144 8.37 -15.35 -22.49
C PHE A 144 8.96 -14.91 -21.14
N GLY A 145 9.95 -15.65 -20.65
CA GLY A 145 10.64 -15.32 -19.41
C GLY A 145 9.76 -15.41 -18.16
N TYR A 146 8.87 -16.40 -18.07
CA TYR A 146 7.96 -16.62 -16.92
C TYR A 146 8.62 -16.37 -15.55
N PHE A 147 9.73 -17.06 -15.23
CA PHE A 147 10.43 -16.86 -13.96
C PHE A 147 11.01 -15.46 -13.81
N GLY A 148 11.50 -14.86 -14.90
CA GLY A 148 11.95 -13.47 -14.89
C GLY A 148 10.83 -12.51 -14.48
N MET A 149 9.61 -12.74 -14.95
CA MET A 149 8.45 -11.93 -14.56
C MET A 149 8.03 -12.18 -13.10
N VAL A 150 8.04 -13.42 -12.63
CA VAL A 150 7.80 -13.73 -11.21
C VAL A 150 8.82 -13.03 -10.31
N PHE A 151 10.12 -13.14 -10.61
CA PHE A 151 11.17 -12.49 -9.83
C PHE A 151 11.11 -10.97 -9.93
N ALA A 152 10.75 -10.40 -11.09
CA ALA A 152 10.57 -8.95 -11.23
C ALA A 152 9.42 -8.44 -10.33
N MET A 153 8.29 -9.13 -10.30
CA MET A 153 7.18 -8.77 -9.39
C MET A 153 7.59 -8.94 -7.92
N GLY A 154 8.30 -10.02 -7.57
CA GLY A 154 8.84 -10.20 -6.22
C GLY A 154 9.82 -9.09 -5.82
N ALA A 155 10.68 -8.65 -6.73
CA ALA A 155 11.58 -7.52 -6.49
C ALA A 155 10.83 -6.21 -6.25
N ILE A 156 9.74 -5.96 -6.97
CA ILE A 156 8.85 -4.80 -6.74
C ILE A 156 8.25 -4.85 -5.33
N VAL A 157 7.83 -6.01 -4.83
CA VAL A 157 7.33 -6.15 -3.45
C VAL A 157 8.39 -5.73 -2.44
N CYS A 158 9.62 -6.24 -2.58
CA CYS A 158 10.71 -5.95 -1.65
C CYS A 158 11.14 -4.48 -1.72
N LEU A 159 11.34 -3.94 -2.93
CA LEU A 159 11.84 -2.58 -3.13
C LEU A 159 10.76 -1.52 -2.90
N GLY A 160 9.48 -1.85 -3.10
CA GLY A 160 8.38 -0.90 -2.94
C GLY A 160 8.21 -0.39 -1.51
N SER A 161 8.74 -1.10 -0.52
CA SER A 161 8.68 -0.70 0.89
C SER A 161 9.87 0.16 1.34
N VAL A 162 10.86 0.44 0.48
CA VAL A 162 12.09 1.18 0.85
C VAL A 162 12.29 2.50 0.13
N VAL A 163 11.35 2.90 -0.73
CA VAL A 163 11.49 4.12 -1.55
C VAL A 163 10.43 5.19 -1.25
N TRP A 164 9.61 5.02 -0.22
CA TRP A 164 8.47 5.92 0.06
C TRP A 164 8.85 7.40 0.25
N ALA A 165 10.07 7.67 0.71
CA ALA A 165 10.55 9.01 1.00
C ALA A 165 10.66 9.91 -0.25
N HIS A 166 10.62 9.36 -1.47
CA HIS A 166 10.63 10.18 -2.68
C HIS A 166 9.42 11.12 -2.81
N HIS A 167 8.35 10.85 -2.08
CA HIS A 167 7.19 11.75 -2.03
C HIS A 167 7.40 12.94 -1.10
N MET A 168 8.52 12.97 -0.38
CA MET A 168 8.80 13.88 0.71
C MET A 168 10.09 14.69 0.48
N PHE A 169 10.68 14.68 -0.71
CA PHE A 169 11.97 15.38 -0.95
C PHE A 169 11.96 16.88 -0.64
N MET A 170 10.78 17.51 -0.65
CA MET A 170 10.64 18.94 -0.35
C MET A 170 10.37 19.25 1.13
N VAL A 171 10.35 18.25 2.03
CA VAL A 171 10.11 18.48 3.47
C VAL A 171 11.39 18.84 4.26
N GLY A 172 12.54 18.89 3.59
CA GLY A 172 13.82 19.21 4.22
C GLY A 172 14.57 18.00 4.80
N LEU A 173 14.47 16.85 4.14
CA LEU A 173 15.29 15.66 4.46
C LEU A 173 16.79 15.95 4.24
N ASP A 174 17.65 15.20 4.93
CA ASP A 174 19.10 15.26 4.72
C ASP A 174 19.48 14.88 3.28
N VAL A 175 20.59 15.45 2.77
CA VAL A 175 21.07 15.25 1.39
C VAL A 175 21.39 13.77 1.11
N HIS A 176 21.76 12.98 2.11
CA HIS A 176 22.00 11.54 1.94
C HIS A 176 20.72 10.70 1.96
N THR A 177 19.59 11.28 2.39
CA THR A 177 18.28 10.62 2.46
C THR A 177 17.40 10.98 1.26
N ALA A 178 17.53 12.20 0.74
CA ALA A 178 16.89 12.65 -0.50
C ALA A 178 17.56 12.03 -1.75
#